data_AF-A0A6I9WPT8-F1
#
_entry.id   AF-A0A6I9WPT8-F1
#
_cell.length_a   1.000
_cell.length_b   1.000
_cell.length_c   1.000
_cell.angle_alpha   90.00
_cell.angle_beta   90.00
_cell.angle_gamma   90.00
#
_symmetry.space_group_name_H-M   'P 1'
#
loop_
_entity.id
_entity.type
_entity.pdbx_description
1 polymer ?
#
loop_
_entity_poly.entity_id
_entity_poly.type
_entity_poly.pdbx_seq_one_letter_code
_entity_poly.pdbx_strand_id
1 'polypeptide(L)'
;MADGFLTNRSHQCKPRRSHVILLLADSKGSEKMADSLTKYGVYIDDLSKIRVLEPEAANQTNKLKDECQSFVSKITEFEKSSDGFIRILDSLAKEVEREKMRTIGARNLLRSVSKQREAQKQQMQALILEKSVELERLRVEYDSLKKIELEQLETIEHLSYSG
;
A
#
# COMPACT_ATOMS: atom_id res chain seq x y z
N MET A 1 -45.32 -73.82 29.63
CA MET A 1 -44.20 -74.42 30.38
C MET A 1 -43.65 -73.32 31.27
N ALA A 2 -44.30 -73.14 32.42
CA ALA A 2 -44.01 -73.86 33.67
C ALA A 2 -42.84 -73.15 34.37
N ASP A 3 -43.16 -72.23 35.29
CA ASP A 3 -43.32 -72.52 36.74
C ASP A 3 -41.93 -72.73 37.35
N GLY A 4 -41.44 -71.83 38.20
CA GLY A 4 -41.90 -71.62 39.57
C GLY A 4 -40.64 -71.49 40.45
N PHE A 5 -40.64 -71.06 41.69
CA PHE A 5 -41.71 -70.75 42.64
C PHE A 5 -41.00 -70.10 43.85
N LEU A 6 -41.60 -69.03 44.39
CA LEU A 6 -41.86 -68.73 45.82
C LEU A 6 -40.73 -68.94 46.86
N THR A 7 -40.47 -68.00 47.79
CA THR A 7 -41.44 -67.62 48.84
C THR A 7 -41.13 -66.26 49.51
N ASN A 8 -42.18 -65.45 49.63
CA ASN A 8 -42.61 -64.68 50.80
C ASN A 8 -41.65 -64.50 52.01
N ARG A 9 -41.45 -63.24 52.43
CA ARG A 9 -42.02 -62.74 53.70
C ARG A 9 -41.95 -61.23 53.81
N SER A 10 -43.14 -60.66 53.93
CA SER A 10 -43.50 -59.36 54.43
C SER A 10 -42.82 -59.02 55.76
N HIS A 11 -42.12 -57.89 55.83
CA HIS A 11 -42.03 -57.10 57.05
C HIS A 11 -42.16 -55.61 56.74
N GLN A 12 -43.22 -55.05 57.32
CA GLN A 12 -43.51 -53.63 57.46
C GLN A 12 -42.29 -52.88 58.02
N CYS A 13 -42.01 -51.68 57.52
CA CYS A 13 -41.47 -50.63 58.36
C CYS A 13 -42.13 -49.30 58.02
N LYS A 14 -42.86 -48.76 59.01
CA LYS A 14 -43.65 -47.53 58.95
C LYS A 14 -42.76 -46.29 58.76
N PRO A 15 -43.30 -45.20 58.19
CA PRO A 15 -42.61 -43.92 58.08
C PRO A 15 -42.54 -43.27 59.46
N ARG A 16 -41.35 -42.85 59.91
CA ARG A 16 -41.23 -41.98 61.09
C ARG A 16 -40.17 -40.92 60.93
N ARG A 17 -40.70 -39.69 60.80
CA ARG A 17 -40.16 -38.40 61.24
C ARG A 17 -38.76 -38.05 60.73
N SER A 18 -38.77 -37.25 59.67
CA SER A 18 -38.14 -35.92 59.66
C SER A 18 -37.67 -35.48 61.06
N HIS A 19 -36.45 -35.83 61.42
CA HIS A 19 -35.65 -35.03 62.32
C HIS A 19 -34.84 -34.10 61.43
N VAL A 20 -35.43 -32.94 61.18
CA VAL A 20 -34.68 -31.74 60.86
C VAL A 20 -33.82 -31.48 62.09
N ILE A 21 -32.65 -32.11 62.16
CA ILE A 21 -31.59 -31.59 63.01
C ILE A 21 -30.98 -30.46 62.19
N LEU A 22 -31.55 -29.29 62.44
CA LEU A 22 -30.95 -28.00 62.18
C LEU A 22 -29.64 -27.96 62.98
N LEU A 23 -28.58 -28.59 62.48
CA LEU A 23 -27.24 -28.23 62.89
C LEU A 23 -26.99 -26.88 62.24
N LEU A 24 -27.35 -25.83 63.00
CA LEU A 24 -26.66 -24.56 63.01
C LEU A 24 -25.17 -24.87 63.16
N ALA A 25 -24.51 -25.15 62.05
CA ALA A 25 -23.07 -25.21 61.97
C ALA A 25 -22.60 -23.76 62.06
N ASP A 26 -21.97 -23.45 63.19
CA ASP A 26 -21.29 -22.22 63.47
C ASP A 26 -20.64 -21.61 62.21
N SER A 27 -20.92 -20.35 61.93
CA SER A 27 -20.19 -19.58 60.90
C SER A 27 -18.68 -19.51 61.17
N LYS A 28 -18.20 -19.99 62.33
CA LYS A 28 -16.78 -20.12 62.71
C LYS A 28 -16.13 -21.46 62.30
N GLY A 29 -16.90 -22.48 61.90
CA GLY A 29 -16.40 -23.81 61.53
C GLY A 29 -16.03 -23.94 60.04
N SER A 30 -16.67 -23.18 59.17
CA SER A 30 -16.41 -23.18 57.72
C SER A 30 -15.03 -22.63 57.37
N GLU A 31 -14.57 -21.62 58.11
CA GLU A 31 -13.27 -20.96 57.90
C GLU A 31 -12.11 -21.91 58.24
N LYS A 32 -12.23 -22.70 59.31
CA LYS A 32 -11.19 -23.67 59.74
C LYS A 32 -11.07 -24.88 58.82
N MET A 33 -12.15 -25.28 58.16
CA MET A 33 -12.15 -26.38 57.19
C MET A 33 -11.53 -25.92 55.85
N ALA A 34 -11.83 -24.70 55.40
CA ALA A 34 -11.18 -24.10 54.25
C ALA A 34 -9.66 -23.96 54.49
N ASP A 35 -9.24 -23.46 55.65
CA ASP A 35 -7.83 -23.35 56.03
C ASP A 35 -7.10 -24.70 56.09
N SER A 36 -7.79 -25.75 56.54
CA SER A 36 -7.22 -27.10 56.59
C SER A 36 -7.00 -27.67 55.19
N LEU A 37 -7.87 -27.37 54.22
CA LEU A 37 -7.75 -27.81 52.84
C LEU A 37 -6.67 -27.02 52.07
N THR A 38 -6.55 -25.72 52.35
CA THR A 38 -5.49 -24.86 51.82
C THR A 38 -4.10 -25.38 52.23
N LYS A 39 -3.98 -25.93 53.45
CA LYS A 39 -2.74 -26.58 53.94
C LYS A 39 -2.33 -27.82 53.12
N TYR A 40 -3.27 -28.47 52.45
CA TYR A 40 -3.01 -29.58 51.53
C TYR A 40 -2.97 -29.14 50.05
N GLY A 41 -2.98 -27.83 49.77
CA GLY A 41 -2.95 -27.27 48.41
C GLY A 41 -4.27 -27.42 47.65
N VAL A 42 -5.38 -27.55 48.37
CA VAL A 42 -6.72 -27.74 47.80
C VAL A 42 -7.62 -26.56 48.19
N TYR A 43 -8.12 -25.86 47.18
CA TYR A 43 -8.93 -24.65 47.30
C TYR A 43 -10.38 -24.95 46.91
N ILE A 44 -11.34 -24.29 47.57
CA ILE A 44 -12.76 -24.37 47.22
C ILE A 44 -13.17 -23.04 46.57
N ASP A 45 -13.70 -23.12 45.35
CA ASP A 45 -14.23 -22.00 44.56
C ASP A 45 -15.62 -21.55 45.06
N ASP A 46 -16.08 -20.35 44.69
CA ASP A 46 -17.39 -19.76 45.01
C ASP A 46 -18.57 -20.65 44.58
N LEU A 47 -18.33 -21.55 43.61
CA LEU A 47 -19.28 -22.57 43.16
C LEU A 47 -19.18 -23.91 43.93
N SER A 48 -18.51 -23.93 45.09
CA SER A 48 -18.26 -25.12 45.92
C SER A 48 -17.53 -26.26 45.19
N LYS A 49 -16.72 -25.93 44.18
CA LYS A 49 -15.91 -26.90 43.44
C LYS A 49 -14.49 -26.96 44.00
N ILE A 50 -13.98 -28.19 44.14
CA ILE A 50 -12.60 -28.45 44.56
C ILE A 50 -11.65 -28.08 43.41
N ARG A 51 -10.67 -27.22 43.68
CA ARG A 51 -9.61 -26.79 42.78
C ARG A 51 -8.24 -27.03 43.40
N VAL A 52 -7.27 -27.39 42.57
CA VAL A 52 -5.87 -27.63 42.99
C VAL A 52 -5.03 -26.33 42.90
N LEU A 53 -5.55 -25.31 42.21
CA LEU A 53 -4.94 -24.00 42.08
C LEU A 53 -5.87 -22.96 42.71
N GLU A 54 -5.27 -21.99 43.40
CA GLU A 54 -6.00 -20.87 44.00
C GLU A 54 -6.87 -20.18 42.94
N PRO A 55 -8.18 -19.97 43.20
CA PRO A 55 -9.12 -19.46 42.21
C PRO A 55 -8.75 -18.06 41.71
N GLU A 56 -8.15 -17.22 42.56
CA GLU A 56 -7.66 -15.91 42.17
C GLU A 56 -6.46 -16.00 41.21
N ALA A 57 -5.46 -16.82 41.53
CA ALA A 57 -4.31 -17.06 40.67
C ALA A 57 -4.71 -17.69 39.31
N ALA A 58 -5.69 -18.61 39.31
CA ALA A 58 -6.24 -19.20 38.10
C ALA A 58 -6.96 -18.15 37.22
N ASN A 59 -7.74 -17.26 37.82
CA ASN A 59 -8.45 -16.20 37.11
C ASN A 59 -7.49 -15.15 36.55
N GLN A 60 -6.47 -14.74 37.33
CA GLN A 60 -5.44 -13.81 36.86
C GLN A 60 -4.62 -14.42 35.71
N THR A 61 -4.26 -15.70 35.80
CA THR A 61 -3.54 -16.40 34.72
C THR A 61 -4.37 -16.51 33.44
N ASN A 62 -5.67 -16.77 33.55
CA ASN A 62 -6.56 -16.81 32.39
C ASN A 62 -6.76 -15.42 31.76
N LYS A 63 -6.94 -14.37 32.58
CA LYS A 63 -7.00 -12.99 32.08
C LYS A 63 -5.72 -12.60 31.34
N LEU A 64 -4.56 -12.92 31.92
CA LEU A 64 -3.27 -12.67 31.27
C LEU A 64 -3.15 -13.42 29.94
N LYS A 65 -3.58 -14.69 29.89
CA LYS A 65 -3.60 -15.48 28.65
C LYS A 65 -4.46 -14.82 27.57
N ASP A 66 -5.67 -14.37 27.92
CA ASP A 66 -6.60 -13.72 26.99
C ASP A 66 -6.05 -12.36 26.50
N GLU A 67 -5.43 -11.59 27.39
CA GLU A 67 -4.76 -10.33 27.04
C GLU A 67 -3.56 -10.55 26.12
N CYS A 68 -2.73 -11.57 26.39
CA CYS A 68 -1.63 -11.96 25.51
C CYS A 68 -2.16 -12.38 24.13
N GLN A 69 -3.25 -13.14 24.06
CA GLN A 69 -3.87 -13.54 22.79
C GLN A 69 -4.38 -12.32 22.02
N SER A 70 -5.01 -11.37 22.70
CA SER A 70 -5.47 -10.09 22.12
C SER A 70 -4.30 -9.26 21.61
N PHE A 71 -3.22 -9.17 22.39
CA PHE A 71 -2.01 -8.45 22.01
C PHE A 71 -1.38 -9.03 20.74
N VAL A 72 -1.20 -10.36 20.68
CA VAL A 72 -0.66 -11.03 19.49
C VAL A 72 -1.53 -10.75 18.28
N SER A 73 -2.86 -10.81 18.42
CA SER A 73 -3.79 -10.53 17.33
C SER A 73 -3.61 -9.10 16.80
N LYS A 74 -3.56 -8.10 17.68
CA LYS A 74 -3.34 -6.69 17.31
C LYS A 74 -1.99 -6.46 16.62
N ILE A 75 -0.93 -7.12 17.09
CA ILE A 75 0.39 -7.05 16.43
C ILE A 75 0.31 -7.64 15.02
N THR A 76 -0.33 -8.79 14.83
CA THR A 76 -0.46 -9.37 13.49
C THR A 76 -1.29 -8.51 12.53
N GLU A 77 -2.30 -7.79 13.03
CA GLU A 77 -3.06 -6.82 12.23
C GLU A 77 -2.20 -5.60 11.86
N PHE A 78 -1.40 -5.10 12.81
CA PHE A 78 -0.48 -4.01 12.56
C PHE A 78 0.60 -4.38 11.53
N GLU A 79 1.16 -5.58 11.61
CA GLU A 79 2.11 -6.11 10.63
C GLU A 79 1.47 -6.18 9.23
N LYS A 80 0.25 -6.73 9.11
CA LYS A 80 -0.48 -6.76 7.83
C LYS A 80 -0.73 -5.37 7.25
N SER A 81 -1.10 -4.41 8.10
CA SER A 81 -1.32 -3.01 7.68
C SER A 81 -0.01 -2.37 7.20
N SER A 82 1.09 -2.59 7.93
CA SER A 82 2.41 -2.10 7.57
C SER A 82 2.90 -2.69 6.25
N ASP A 83 2.73 -3.99 6.03
CA ASP A 83 3.03 -4.65 4.76
C ASP A 83 2.19 -4.09 3.60
N GLY A 84 0.92 -3.79 3.86
CA GLY A 84 0.04 -3.13 2.89
C GLY A 84 0.56 -1.74 2.51
N PHE A 85 0.98 -0.96 3.49
CA PHE A 85 1.55 0.37 3.27
C PHE A 85 2.86 0.32 2.48
N ILE A 86 3.76 -0.62 2.80
CA ILE A 86 5.01 -0.85 2.06
C ILE A 86 4.71 -1.15 0.59
N ARG A 87 3.73 -2.01 0.29
CA ARG A 87 3.34 -2.32 -1.09
C ARG A 87 2.82 -1.11 -1.86
N ILE A 88 2.02 -0.27 -1.19
CA ILE A 88 1.49 0.96 -1.79
C ILE A 88 2.64 1.93 -2.08
N LEU A 89 3.56 2.10 -1.13
CA LEU A 89 4.75 2.93 -1.30
C LEU A 89 5.62 2.44 -2.46
N ASP A 90 5.87 1.13 -2.56
CA ASP A 90 6.63 0.55 -3.66
C ASP A 90 5.96 0.76 -5.02
N SER A 91 4.63 0.62 -5.07
CA SER A 91 3.87 0.92 -6.28
C SER A 91 4.02 2.39 -6.67
N LEU A 92 3.81 3.30 -5.72
CA LEU A 92 3.93 4.74 -5.94
C LEU A 92 5.35 5.13 -6.40
N ALA A 93 6.38 4.58 -5.78
CA ALA A 93 7.77 4.81 -6.18
C ALA A 93 8.02 4.39 -7.64
N LYS A 94 7.50 3.23 -8.05
CA LYS A 94 7.58 2.78 -9.45
C LYS A 94 6.83 3.71 -10.40
N GLU A 95 5.66 4.21 -10.00
CA GLU A 95 4.89 5.15 -10.82
C GLU A 95 5.60 6.48 -11.02
N VAL A 96 6.17 7.03 -9.94
CA VAL A 96 6.93 8.28 -9.96
C VAL A 96 8.16 8.14 -10.85
N GLU A 97 8.92 7.05 -10.72
CA GLU A 97 10.12 6.84 -11.53
C GLU A 97 9.76 6.67 -13.02
N ARG A 98 8.66 5.98 -13.32
CA ARG A 98 8.12 5.87 -14.68
C ARG A 98 7.78 7.24 -15.26
N GLU A 99 7.11 8.10 -14.50
CA GLU A 99 6.70 9.42 -14.98
C GLU A 99 7.87 10.40 -15.11
N LYS A 100 8.85 10.31 -14.20
CA LYS A 100 10.13 11.01 -14.31
C LYS A 100 10.84 10.65 -15.61
N MET A 101 10.95 9.36 -15.94
CA MET A 101 11.59 8.91 -17.17
C MET A 101 10.85 9.39 -18.43
N ARG A 102 9.51 9.36 -18.43
CA ARG A 102 8.71 9.93 -19.53
C ARG A 102 8.96 11.42 -19.72
N THR A 103 9.00 12.18 -18.63
CA THR A 103 9.24 13.63 -18.65
C THR A 103 10.63 13.95 -19.20
N ILE A 104 11.66 13.21 -18.78
CA ILE A 104 13.02 13.36 -19.31
C ILE A 104 13.05 13.05 -20.80
N GLY A 105 12.40 11.97 -21.24
CA GLY A 105 12.30 11.60 -22.65
C GLY A 105 11.64 12.68 -23.51
N ALA A 106 10.47 13.18 -23.08
CA ALA A 106 9.76 14.26 -23.75
C ALA A 106 10.59 15.54 -23.82
N ARG A 107 11.28 15.91 -22.73
CA ARG A 107 12.15 17.09 -22.69
C ARG A 107 13.33 16.96 -23.65
N ASN A 108 13.94 15.78 -23.74
CA ASN A 108 15.05 15.52 -24.67
C ASN A 108 14.60 15.64 -26.12
N LEU A 109 13.43 15.08 -26.45
CA LEU A 109 12.83 15.19 -27.79
C LEU A 109 12.52 16.65 -28.15
N LEU A 110 11.91 17.40 -27.24
CA LEU A 110 11.65 18.83 -27.47
C LEU A 110 12.96 19.61 -27.69
N ARG A 111 13.99 19.32 -26.90
CA ARG A 111 15.30 19.96 -27.06
C ARG A 111 15.94 19.62 -28.40
N SER A 112 15.86 18.37 -28.86
CA SER A 112 16.42 17.98 -30.17
C SER A 112 15.65 18.62 -31.32
N VAL A 113 14.32 18.68 -31.25
CA VAL A 113 13.49 19.34 -32.26
C VAL A 113 13.81 20.84 -32.34
N SER A 114 13.94 21.53 -31.21
CA SER A 114 14.30 22.96 -31.20
C SER A 114 15.68 23.20 -31.83
N LYS A 115 16.68 22.38 -31.49
CA LYS A 115 18.02 22.46 -32.10
C LYS A 115 17.98 22.21 -33.61
N GLN A 116 17.21 21.21 -34.05
CA GLN A 116 17.06 20.90 -35.48
C GLN A 116 16.40 22.06 -36.23
N ARG A 117 15.35 22.66 -35.66
CA ARG A 117 14.68 23.83 -36.25
C ARG A 117 15.63 25.03 -36.37
N GLU A 118 16.44 25.28 -35.34
CA GLU A 118 17.40 26.38 -35.36
C GLU A 118 18.50 26.16 -36.41
N ALA A 119 19.04 24.95 -36.51
CA ALA A 119 20.01 24.58 -37.55
C ALA A 119 19.42 24.72 -38.96
N GLN A 120 18.19 24.24 -39.18
CA GLN A 120 17.49 24.39 -40.46
C GLN A 120 17.26 25.86 -40.82
N LYS A 121 16.88 26.70 -39.84
CA LYS A 121 16.70 28.14 -40.04
C LYS A 121 18.02 28.80 -40.47
N GLN A 122 19.13 28.49 -39.78
CA GLN A 122 20.44 29.02 -40.12
C GLN A 122 20.89 28.58 -41.52
N GLN A 123 20.70 27.31 -41.87
CA GLN A 123 20.99 26.79 -43.20
C GLN A 123 20.18 27.52 -44.28
N MET A 124 18.88 27.73 -44.05
CA MET A 124 18.01 28.44 -44.98
C MET A 124 18.44 29.90 -45.15
N GLN A 125 18.80 30.58 -44.05
CA GLN A 125 19.28 31.95 -44.09
C GLN A 125 20.60 32.08 -44.87
N ALA A 126 21.52 31.13 -44.70
CA ALA A 126 22.77 31.10 -45.47
C ALA A 126 22.49 30.93 -46.98
N LEU A 127 21.58 30.03 -47.35
CA LEU A 127 21.17 29.85 -48.75
C LEU A 127 20.50 31.09 -49.34
N ILE A 128 19.61 31.75 -48.58
CA ILE A 128 18.98 33.00 -49.00
C ILE A 128 20.05 34.07 -49.26
N LEU A 129 21.02 34.21 -48.35
CA LEU A 129 22.13 35.16 -48.51
C LEU A 129 22.95 34.85 -49.77
N GLU A 130 23.37 33.60 -49.95
CA GLU A 130 24.12 33.15 -51.13
C GLU A 130 23.38 33.51 -52.43
N LYS A 131 22.09 33.19 -52.52
CA LYS A 131 21.29 33.52 -53.71
C LYS A 131 21.07 35.02 -53.89
N SER A 132 20.91 35.78 -52.81
CA SER A 132 20.77 37.24 -52.90
C SER A 132 22.04 37.91 -53.45
N VAL A 133 23.21 37.42 -53.05
CA VAL A 133 24.49 37.92 -53.56
C VAL A 133 24.66 37.57 -55.03
N GLU A 134 24.33 36.33 -55.43
CA GLU A 134 24.40 35.93 -56.84
C GLU A 134 23.45 36.76 -57.71
N LEU A 135 22.23 37.01 -57.24
CA LEU A 135 21.27 37.87 -57.95
C LEU A 135 21.80 39.29 -58.14
N GLU A 136 22.39 39.89 -57.10
CA GLU A 136 22.93 41.25 -57.21
C GLU A 136 24.11 41.31 -58.18
N ARG A 137 24.98 40.28 -58.18
CA ARG A 137 26.07 40.14 -59.15
C ARG A 137 25.55 40.12 -60.59
N LEU A 138 24.57 39.26 -60.86
CA LEU A 138 23.96 39.13 -62.19
C LEU A 138 23.26 40.41 -62.63
N ARG A 139 22.64 41.13 -61.69
CA ARG A 139 21.99 42.42 -61.97
C ARG A 139 23.01 43.46 -62.44
N VAL A 140 24.13 43.59 -61.75
CA VAL A 140 25.21 44.52 -62.13
C VAL A 140 25.78 44.17 -63.50
N GLU A 141 26.00 42.88 -63.77
CA GLU A 141 26.47 42.41 -65.08
C GLU A 141 25.49 42.75 -66.20
N TYR A 142 24.19 42.50 -65.97
CA TYR A 142 23.13 42.85 -66.91
C TYR A 142 23.08 44.35 -67.21
N ASP A 143 23.13 45.20 -66.18
CA ASP A 143 23.09 46.65 -66.36
C ASP A 143 24.32 47.16 -67.14
N SER A 144 25.50 46.55 -66.91
CA SER A 144 26.71 46.85 -67.69
C SER A 144 26.57 46.45 -69.15
N LEU A 145 26.09 45.24 -69.44
CA LEU A 145 25.90 44.76 -70.82
C LEU A 145 24.86 45.59 -71.57
N LYS A 146 23.77 45.96 -70.90
CA LYS A 146 22.74 46.84 -71.46
C LYS A 146 23.29 48.22 -71.83
N LYS A 147 24.20 48.78 -71.01
CA LYS A 147 24.87 50.05 -71.35
C LYS A 147 25.72 49.91 -72.61
N ILE A 148 26.50 48.83 -72.71
CA ILE A 148 27.33 48.54 -73.89
C ILE A 148 26.47 48.35 -75.14
N GLU A 149 25.35 47.63 -75.03
CA GLU A 149 24.40 47.44 -76.14
C GLU A 149 23.86 48.79 -76.65
N LEU A 150 23.48 49.70 -75.74
CA LEU A 150 23.02 51.05 -76.12
C LEU A 150 24.12 51.85 -76.83
N GLU A 151 25.35 51.85 -76.31
CA GLU A 151 26.50 52.51 -76.94
C GLU A 151 26.80 51.94 -78.35
N GLN A 152 26.66 50.63 -78.52
CA GLN A 152 26.80 49.96 -79.82
C GLN A 152 25.71 50.40 -80.80
N LEU A 153 24.45 50.48 -80.35
CA LEU A 153 23.33 50.94 -81.18
C LEU A 153 23.51 52.39 -81.62
N GLU A 154 23.92 53.28 -80.71
CA GLU A 154 24.25 54.68 -81.05
C GLU A 154 25.38 54.75 -82.08
N THR A 155 26.42 53.93 -81.92
CA THR A 155 27.54 53.86 -82.88
C THR A 155 27.06 53.40 -84.26
N ILE A 156 26.21 52.36 -84.33
CA ILE A 156 25.62 51.86 -85.58
C ILE A 156 24.78 52.96 -86.24
N GLU A 157 23.97 53.67 -85.46
CA GLU A 157 23.16 54.78 -85.94
C GLU A 157 24.03 55.88 -86.56
N HIS A 158 25.08 56.31 -85.84
CA HIS A 158 26.03 57.30 -86.35
C HIS A 158 26.69 56.86 -87.65
N LEU A 159 27.14 55.62 -87.75
CA LEU A 159 27.75 55.07 -88.98
C LEU A 159 26.76 54.95 -90.13
N SER A 160 25.48 54.67 -89.84
CA SER A 160 24.43 54.54 -90.85
C SER A 160 24.00 55.87 -91.46
N TYR A 161 24.15 56.99 -90.73
CA TYR A 161 23.86 58.34 -91.23
C TYR A 161 25.08 59.09 -91.78
N SER A 162 26.30 58.56 -91.62
CA SER A 162 27.55 59.20 -92.07
C SER A 162 28.20 58.52 -93.29
N GLY A 163 27.58 57.49 -93.85
CA GLY A 163 27.90 56.92 -95.17
C GLY A 163 26.85 57.27 -96.21
#